data_AF-A0A8J7B9U9-F1
#
_entry.id   AF-A0A8J7B9U9-F1
#
_cell.length_a   1.000
_cell.length_b   1.000
_cell.length_c   1.000
_cell.angle_alpha   90.00
_cell.angle_beta   90.00
_cell.angle_gamma   90.00
#
_symmetry.space_group_name_H-M   'P 1'
#
loop_
_entity.id
_entity.type
_entity.pdbx_description
1 polymer ?
#
loop_
_entity_poly.entity_id
_entity_poly.type
_entity_poly.pdbx_seq_one_letter_code
_entity_poly.pdbx_strand_id
1 'polypeptide(L)'
;MLRRQTSQIYVAQPIYLLLEILVRLFTLGIFSVQGGAKAWFELILVTAALCASGYILWWQVPLLIAAIILATLAAGMFSILAPQYTEAENFANKRISTALQTISEYNLNEISTLSGSRLEQRLEQLHKAQRVFENNPKLVEQISELQSVLININQADHVATERVVVQREAYARQQRKLQELEKQRKEAEERREQAEADQKRQEWKVYQEKLKREAKLKTQHEALRQAAKNKESQAAAEREAWLYEQRKRENFTGGCPPDDRFDPPRCRPGYLIKVTLNKKEDGYDGIIWKPSDKEYDSIVPKWCYSSVQEAANERGRYRFRRPMNSQGKPRP
;
A
#
# COMPACT_ATOMS: atom_id res chain seq x y z
N MET A 1 -24.07 41.05 -4.51
CA MET A 1 -23.19 41.29 -3.34
C MET A 1 -22.36 40.03 -3.06
N LEU A 2 -21.07 40.16 -3.37
CA LEU A 2 -19.87 39.33 -3.15
C LEU A 2 -20.00 37.90 -2.61
N ARG A 3 -20.01 36.95 -3.55
CA ARG A 3 -19.77 35.51 -3.36
C ARG A 3 -18.24 35.28 -3.47
N ARG A 4 -17.60 34.79 -2.40
CA ARG A 4 -16.16 34.48 -2.35
C ARG A 4 -15.80 33.41 -3.38
N GLN A 5 -14.99 33.78 -4.37
CA GLN A 5 -14.25 32.85 -5.22
C GLN A 5 -13.13 32.23 -4.38
N THR A 6 -13.21 30.92 -4.15
CA THR A 6 -12.08 30.12 -3.69
C THR A 6 -11.27 29.73 -4.91
N SER A 7 -10.08 30.31 -5.03
CA SER A 7 -9.04 29.89 -5.97
C SER A 7 -8.59 28.48 -5.59
N GLN A 8 -9.18 27.48 -6.25
CA GLN A 8 -8.64 26.13 -6.27
C GLN A 8 -7.29 26.19 -6.98
N ILE A 9 -6.21 26.12 -6.22
CA ILE A 9 -4.89 25.80 -6.75
C ILE A 9 -4.94 24.31 -7.09
N TYR A 10 -5.41 24.01 -8.30
CA TYR A 10 -5.13 22.73 -8.94
C TYR A 10 -3.63 22.69 -9.17
N VAL A 11 -2.92 21.89 -8.36
CA VAL A 11 -1.61 21.37 -8.75
C VAL A 11 -1.88 20.37 -9.86
N ALA A 12 -2.09 20.89 -11.07
CA ALA A 12 -2.13 20.10 -12.27
C ALA A 12 -0.77 19.42 -12.38
N GLN A 13 -0.74 18.10 -12.19
CA GLN A 13 0.44 17.30 -12.43
C GLN A 13 0.90 17.57 -13.88
N PRO A 14 2.08 18.17 -14.09
CA PRO A 14 2.53 18.56 -15.44
C PRO A 14 2.64 17.35 -16.38
N ILE A 15 2.76 16.14 -15.82
CA ILE A 15 2.80 14.87 -16.55
C ILE A 15 1.47 14.56 -17.23
N TYR A 16 0.33 14.85 -16.58
CA TYR A 16 -1.00 14.57 -17.16
C TYR A 16 -1.35 15.55 -18.29
N LEU A 17 -0.94 16.82 -18.16
CA LEU A 17 -1.15 17.83 -19.19
C LEU A 17 -0.32 17.53 -20.45
N LEU A 18 0.91 17.03 -20.26
CA LEU A 18 1.80 16.66 -21.37
C LEU A 18 1.33 15.38 -22.08
N LEU A 19 0.84 14.40 -21.32
CA LEU A 19 0.19 13.20 -21.87
C LEU A 19 -1.10 13.55 -22.61
N GLU A 20 -1.93 14.44 -22.06
CA GLU A 20 -3.18 14.86 -22.70
C GLU A 20 -2.92 15.67 -23.98
N ILE A 21 -1.88 16.52 -24.01
CA ILE A 21 -1.43 17.22 -25.23
C ILE A 21 -0.91 16.20 -26.27
N LEU A 22 -0.12 15.21 -25.87
CA LEU A 22 0.37 14.15 -26.77
C LEU A 22 -0.77 13.31 -27.35
N VAL A 23 -1.74 12.91 -26.52
CA VAL A 23 -2.93 12.18 -26.96
C VAL A 23 -3.77 13.04 -27.90
N ARG A 24 -3.96 14.34 -27.58
CA ARG A 24 -4.70 15.26 -28.46
C ARG A 24 -4.00 15.47 -29.81
N LEU A 25 -2.67 15.61 -29.83
CA LEU A 25 -1.88 15.69 -31.07
C LEU A 25 -1.95 14.41 -31.91
N PHE A 26 -2.02 13.25 -31.25
CA PHE A 26 -2.22 11.95 -31.92
C PHE A 26 -3.64 11.83 -32.51
N THR A 27 -4.67 12.27 -31.76
CA THR A 27 -6.07 12.24 -32.23
C THR A 27 -6.38 13.30 -33.29
N LEU A 28 -5.64 14.40 -33.33
CA LEU A 28 -5.78 15.47 -34.34
C LEU A 28 -5.18 15.09 -35.70
N GLY A 29 -4.64 13.87 -35.87
CA GLY A 29 -4.27 13.34 -37.17
C GLY A 29 -3.07 14.02 -37.82
N ILE A 30 -2.24 14.73 -37.05
CA ILE A 30 -1.00 15.36 -37.56
C ILE A 30 0.00 14.28 -38.05
N PHE A 31 -0.13 13.04 -37.55
CA PHE A 31 0.53 11.87 -38.11
C PHE A 31 -0.49 11.06 -38.93
N SER A 32 -0.68 11.47 -40.19
CA SER A 32 -1.33 10.63 -41.20
C SER A 32 -0.42 9.45 -41.51
N VAL A 33 -0.52 8.39 -40.70
CA VAL A 33 0.24 7.16 -40.91
C VAL A 33 -0.38 6.41 -42.08
N GLN A 34 0.03 6.74 -43.31
CA GLN A 34 -0.10 5.82 -44.42
C GLN A 34 0.82 4.63 -44.13
N GLY A 35 0.24 3.42 -44.08
CA GLY A 35 0.96 2.20 -43.73
C GLY A 35 2.21 1.97 -44.59
N GLY A 36 3.28 1.46 -43.97
CA GLY A 36 4.55 1.15 -44.62
C GLY A 36 5.77 1.41 -43.74
N ALA A 37 6.97 1.18 -44.26
CA ALA A 37 8.24 1.38 -43.53
C ALA A 37 8.46 2.82 -43.00
N LYS A 38 7.81 3.81 -43.63
CA LYS A 38 7.84 5.21 -43.20
C LYS A 38 7.16 5.43 -41.84
N ALA A 39 6.07 4.71 -41.56
CA ALA A 39 5.36 4.74 -40.29
C ALA A 39 6.24 4.29 -39.11
N TRP A 40 7.03 3.25 -39.35
CA TRP A 40 7.96 2.71 -38.35
C TRP A 40 9.09 3.69 -38.05
N PHE A 41 9.57 4.40 -39.07
CA PHE A 41 10.62 5.41 -38.90
C PHE A 41 10.14 6.64 -38.12
N GLU A 42 8.92 7.10 -38.39
CA GLU A 42 8.29 8.20 -37.64
C GLU A 42 8.04 7.82 -36.17
N LEU A 43 7.61 6.58 -35.91
CA LEU A 43 7.44 6.07 -34.54
C LEU A 43 8.76 6.03 -33.76
N ILE A 44 9.84 5.57 -34.40
CA ILE A 44 11.19 5.53 -33.78
C ILE A 44 11.67 6.94 -33.46
N LEU A 45 11.47 7.90 -34.36
CA LEU A 45 11.85 9.31 -34.14
C LEU A 45 11.07 9.95 -32.99
N VAL A 46 9.76 9.72 -32.91
CA VAL A 46 8.92 10.23 -31.80
C VAL A 46 9.34 9.60 -30.48
N THR A 47 9.64 8.31 -30.46
CA THR A 47 10.12 7.60 -29.27
C THR A 47 11.49 8.14 -28.82
N ALA A 48 12.40 8.37 -29.76
CA ALA A 48 13.71 8.96 -29.48
C ALA A 48 13.60 10.40 -28.93
N ALA A 49 12.69 11.22 -29.48
CA ALA A 49 12.42 12.57 -28.99
C ALA A 49 11.80 12.57 -27.58
N LEU A 50 10.92 11.61 -27.27
CA LEU A 50 10.36 11.42 -25.93
C LEU A 50 11.43 10.97 -24.93
N CYS A 51 12.34 10.06 -25.32
CA CYS A 51 13.47 9.66 -24.49
C CYS A 51 14.45 10.83 -24.23
N ALA A 52 14.75 11.63 -25.26
CA ALA A 52 15.63 12.79 -25.13
C ALA A 52 15.03 13.90 -24.25
N SER A 53 13.73 14.16 -24.37
CA SER A 53 13.03 15.12 -23.51
C SER A 53 12.90 14.63 -22.06
N GLY A 54 12.69 13.33 -21.84
CA GLY A 54 12.77 12.71 -20.52
C GLY A 54 14.16 12.84 -19.88
N TYR A 55 15.23 12.68 -20.67
CA TYR A 55 16.61 12.84 -20.21
C TYR A 55 16.94 14.28 -19.80
N ILE A 56 16.46 15.29 -20.56
CA ILE A 56 16.64 16.71 -20.21
C ILE A 56 15.89 17.05 -18.91
N LEU A 57 14.66 16.54 -18.73
CA LEU A 57 13.89 16.73 -17.51
C LEU A 57 14.58 16.09 -16.30
N TRP A 58 15.21 14.93 -16.47
CA TRP A 58 15.94 14.24 -15.40
C TRP A 58 17.13 15.05 -14.88
N TRP A 59 17.79 15.84 -15.73
CA TRP A 59 18.87 16.74 -15.32
C TRP A 59 18.38 18.07 -14.72
N GLN A 60 17.18 18.52 -15.07
CA GLN A 60 16.60 19.75 -14.51
C GLN A 60 16.10 19.55 -13.06
N VAL A 61 15.67 18.35 -12.67
CA VAL A 61 15.17 18.08 -11.32
C VAL A 61 16.25 18.24 -10.23
N PRO A 62 17.48 17.70 -10.36
CA PRO A 62 18.57 17.94 -9.41
C PRO A 62 18.97 19.42 -9.31
N LEU A 63 18.99 20.15 -10.43
CA LEU A 63 19.29 21.59 -10.45
C LEU A 63 18.20 22.41 -9.73
N LEU A 64 16.94 22.05 -9.91
CA LEU A 64 15.82 22.67 -9.19
C LEU A 64 15.90 22.41 -7.68
N ILE A 65 16.21 21.17 -7.28
CA ILE A 65 16.41 20.80 -5.88
C ILE A 65 17.58 21.58 -5.27
N ALA A 66 18.71 21.67 -5.99
CA ALA A 66 19.86 22.46 -5.55
C ALA A 66 19.53 23.95 -5.40
N ALA A 67 18.76 24.52 -6.33
CA ALA A 67 18.33 25.91 -6.26
C ALA A 67 17.41 26.18 -5.06
N ILE A 68 16.49 25.27 -4.74
CA ILE A 68 15.60 25.38 -3.57
C ILE A 68 16.41 25.32 -2.26
N ILE A 69 17.38 24.40 -2.17
CA ILE A 69 18.26 24.27 -1.00
C ILE A 69 19.13 25.52 -0.84
N LEU A 70 19.73 26.02 -1.92
CA LEU A 70 20.58 27.22 -1.87
C LEU A 70 19.77 28.50 -1.55
N ALA A 71 18.55 28.64 -2.10
CA ALA A 71 17.68 29.77 -1.80
C ALA A 71 17.22 29.79 -0.34
N THR A 72 16.91 28.62 0.23
CA THR A 72 16.52 28.51 1.64
C THR A 72 17.69 28.78 2.59
N LEU A 73 18.91 28.33 2.24
CA LEU A 73 20.13 28.67 2.97
C LEU A 73 20.42 30.19 2.91
N ALA A 74 20.27 30.82 1.73
CA ALA A 74 20.46 32.26 1.58
C ALA A 74 19.45 33.08 2.40
N ALA A 75 18.17 32.67 2.42
CA ALA A 75 17.14 33.31 3.23
C ALA A 75 17.41 33.16 4.74
N GLY A 76 17.93 32.00 5.18
CA GLY A 76 18.36 31.78 6.55
C GLY A 76 19.51 32.69 6.98
N MET A 77 20.51 32.87 6.11
CA MET A 77 21.64 33.77 6.38
C MET A 77 21.21 35.25 6.45
N PHE A 78 20.22 35.66 5.66
CA PHE A 78 19.69 37.03 5.72
C PHE A 78 19.03 37.34 7.08
N SER A 79 18.37 36.35 7.70
CA SER A 79 17.77 36.50 9.03
C SER A 79 18.81 36.61 10.16
N ILE A 80 19.98 35.98 9.97
CA ILE A 80 21.11 36.05 10.91
C ILE A 80 21.88 37.39 10.78
N LEU A 81 21.91 37.97 9.59
CA LEU A 81 22.61 39.24 9.31
C LEU A 81 21.73 40.49 9.55
N ALA A 82 20.39 40.36 9.53
CA ALA A 82 19.45 41.45 9.77
C ALA A 82 19.65 42.25 11.09
N PRO A 83 20.06 41.65 12.23
CA PRO A 83 20.33 42.41 13.46
C PRO A 83 21.50 43.39 13.32
N GLN A 84 22.52 43.06 12.51
CA GLN A 84 23.70 43.92 12.36
C GLN A 84 23.41 45.19 11.55
N TYR A 85 22.40 45.17 10.68
CA TYR A 85 21.98 46.35 9.90
C TYR A 85 21.06 47.28 10.70
N THR A 86 20.37 46.78 11.74
CA THR A 86 19.45 47.58 12.57
C THR A 86 20.14 48.23 13.78
N GLU A 87 21.29 47.71 14.23
CA GLU A 87 22.08 48.33 15.30
C GLU A 87 22.83 49.60 14.87
N ALA A 88 23.08 49.78 13.57
CA ALA A 88 23.78 50.96 13.05
C ALA A 88 22.98 52.27 13.22
N GLU A 89 21.65 52.22 13.14
CA GLU A 89 20.77 53.40 13.32
C GLU A 89 20.64 53.81 14.80
N ASN A 90 20.67 52.85 15.72
CA ASN A 90 20.58 53.10 17.16
C ASN A 90 21.83 53.77 17.75
N PHE A 91 23.00 53.62 17.11
CA PHE A 91 24.26 54.18 17.59
C PHE A 91 24.34 55.72 17.44
N ALA A 92 23.74 56.28 16.38
CA ALA A 92 23.75 57.72 16.11
C ALA A 92 22.84 58.49 17.08
N ASN A 93 21.60 58.02 17.28
CA ASN A 93 20.64 58.65 18.18
C ASN A 93 21.09 58.61 19.65
N LYS A 94 21.73 57.51 20.07
CA LYS A 94 22.26 57.39 21.42
C LYS A 94 23.38 58.41 21.66
N ARG A 95 24.32 58.58 20.73
CA ARG A 95 25.40 59.60 20.85
C ARG A 95 24.88 61.04 20.94
N ILE A 96 23.85 61.39 20.18
CA ILE A 96 23.27 62.74 20.20
C ILE A 96 22.56 63.00 21.54
N SER A 97 21.77 62.05 22.02
CA SER A 97 21.09 62.16 23.33
C SER A 97 22.09 62.27 24.48
N THR A 98 23.15 61.47 24.48
CA THR A 98 24.19 61.51 25.51
C THR A 98 24.97 62.82 25.46
N ALA A 99 25.31 63.34 24.29
CA ALA A 99 26.00 64.63 24.18
C ALA A 99 25.15 65.80 24.72
N LEU A 100 23.85 65.83 24.43
CA LEU A 100 22.92 66.84 24.95
C LEU A 100 22.77 66.76 26.48
N GLN A 101 22.72 65.55 27.02
CA GLN A 101 22.62 65.31 28.47
C GLN A 101 23.91 65.71 29.20
N THR A 102 25.08 65.42 28.63
CA THR A 102 26.36 65.87 29.17
C THR A 102 26.50 67.39 29.13
N ILE A 103 26.00 68.07 28.08
CA ILE A 103 26.01 69.54 28.00
C ILE A 103 25.07 70.17 29.05
N SER A 104 23.93 69.53 29.35
CA SER A 104 22.99 70.05 30.36
C SER A 104 23.50 69.83 31.78
N GLU A 105 24.07 68.65 32.08
CA GLU A 105 24.65 68.33 33.40
C GLU A 105 25.91 69.16 33.68
N TYR A 106 26.76 69.39 32.66
CA TYR A 106 27.93 70.27 32.79
C TYR A 106 27.50 71.70 33.08
N ASN A 107 26.49 72.22 32.39
CA ASN A 107 25.96 73.56 32.64
C ASN A 107 25.28 73.70 34.02
N LEU A 108 24.57 72.67 34.49
CA LEU A 108 23.91 72.69 35.80
C LEU A 108 24.90 72.62 36.97
N ASN A 109 25.95 71.80 36.86
CA ASN A 109 26.98 71.71 37.89
C ASN A 109 27.86 72.97 37.94
N GLU A 110 28.16 73.57 36.79
CA GLU A 110 28.97 74.79 36.71
C GLU A 110 28.26 76.00 37.35
N ILE A 111 26.92 76.09 37.26
CA ILE A 111 26.11 77.15 37.90
C ILE A 111 26.32 77.20 39.43
N SER A 112 26.52 76.05 40.07
CA SER A 112 26.74 75.96 41.52
C SER A 112 28.11 76.52 41.98
N THR A 113 29.04 76.72 41.05
CA THR A 113 30.44 77.11 41.32
C THR A 113 30.80 78.54 40.89
N LEU A 114 29.84 79.32 40.36
CA LEU A 114 30.11 80.66 39.82
C LEU A 114 30.17 81.73 40.92
N SER A 115 31.36 82.29 41.15
CA SER A 115 31.55 83.50 41.98
C SER A 115 31.03 84.77 41.28
N GLY A 116 30.62 85.77 42.07
CA GLY A 116 29.80 86.94 41.67
C GLY A 116 30.11 87.60 40.32
N SER A 117 31.38 87.81 39.95
CA SER A 117 31.72 88.48 38.68
C SER A 117 31.42 87.64 37.42
N ARG A 118 31.53 86.30 37.50
CA ARG A 118 31.17 85.40 36.38
C ARG A 118 29.65 85.18 36.30
N LEU A 119 28.98 85.24 37.45
CA LEU A 119 27.51 85.20 37.51
C LEU A 119 26.92 86.45 36.87
N GLU A 120 27.44 87.65 37.18
CA GLU A 120 27.04 88.91 36.55
C GLU A 120 27.28 88.89 35.05
N GLN A 121 28.43 88.38 34.59
CA GLN A 121 28.74 88.29 33.17
C GLN A 121 27.79 87.32 32.41
N ARG A 122 27.40 86.21 33.04
CA ARG A 122 26.38 85.31 32.48
C ARG A 122 24.97 85.89 32.58
N LEU A 123 24.64 86.61 33.64
CA LEU A 123 23.38 87.35 33.75
C LEU A 123 23.28 88.41 32.65
N GLU A 124 24.37 89.10 32.34
CA GLU A 124 24.41 90.09 31.25
C GLU A 124 24.29 89.41 29.87
N GLN A 125 24.92 88.25 29.68
CA GLN A 125 24.75 87.44 28.46
C GLN A 125 23.34 86.86 28.34
N LEU A 126 22.73 86.42 29.44
CA LEU A 126 21.33 86.01 29.50
C LEU A 126 20.40 87.19 29.22
N HIS A 127 20.69 88.38 29.74
CA HIS A 127 19.92 89.59 29.45
C HIS A 127 20.07 90.01 27.99
N LYS A 128 21.25 89.84 27.39
CA LYS A 128 21.49 90.08 25.96
C LYS A 128 20.75 89.04 25.11
N ALA A 129 20.80 87.77 25.47
CA ALA A 129 20.04 86.71 24.80
C ALA A 129 18.52 86.93 24.94
N GLN A 130 18.05 87.30 26.13
CA GLN A 130 16.67 87.64 26.41
C GLN A 130 16.22 88.86 25.61
N ARG A 131 17.04 89.91 25.49
CA ARG A 131 16.77 91.02 24.56
C ARG A 131 16.72 90.57 23.10
N VAL A 132 17.57 89.63 22.69
CA VAL A 132 17.51 89.08 21.32
C VAL A 132 16.20 88.31 21.10
N PHE A 133 15.71 87.56 22.09
CA PHE A 133 14.40 86.89 22.04
C PHE A 133 13.22 87.87 22.08
N GLU A 134 13.27 88.89 22.93
CA GLU A 134 12.25 89.95 23.03
C GLU A 134 12.18 90.80 21.74
N ASN A 135 13.32 91.09 21.11
CA ASN A 135 13.39 91.83 19.85
C ASN A 135 13.10 90.99 18.60
N ASN A 136 13.07 89.66 18.71
CA ASN A 136 12.77 88.74 17.61
C ASN A 136 11.67 87.75 18.02
N PRO A 137 10.42 88.23 18.21
CA PRO A 137 9.30 87.38 18.65
C PRO A 137 9.05 86.18 17.73
N LYS A 138 9.34 86.33 16.43
CA LYS A 138 9.31 85.24 15.44
C LYS A 138 10.17 84.03 15.82
N LEU A 139 11.30 84.25 16.49
CA LEU A 139 12.25 83.21 16.84
C LEU A 139 11.76 82.40 18.06
N VAL A 140 11.10 83.08 19.00
CA VAL A 140 10.40 82.44 20.14
C VAL A 140 9.21 81.62 19.63
N GLU A 141 8.45 82.15 18.69
CA GLU A 141 7.33 81.45 18.04
C GLU A 141 7.81 80.19 17.30
N GLN A 142 8.90 80.29 16.53
CA GLN A 142 9.52 79.14 15.86
C GLN A 142 10.05 78.08 16.84
N ILE A 143 10.61 78.48 17.99
CA ILE A 143 11.05 77.53 19.03
C ILE A 143 9.85 76.81 19.68
N SER A 144 8.75 77.53 19.92
CA SER A 144 7.51 76.96 20.43
C SER A 144 6.89 75.99 19.42
N GLU A 145 6.87 76.33 18.14
CA GLU A 145 6.43 75.44 17.07
C GLU A 145 7.30 74.18 17.00
N LEU A 146 8.64 74.32 17.05
CA LEU A 146 9.59 73.21 17.11
C LEU A 146 9.36 72.31 18.32
N GLN A 147 9.09 72.87 19.51
CA GLN A 147 8.73 72.08 20.69
C GLN A 147 7.42 71.31 20.49
N SER A 148 6.41 71.92 19.87
CA SER A 148 5.13 71.25 19.57
C SER A 148 5.32 70.08 18.59
N VAL A 149 6.17 70.26 17.57
CA VAL A 149 6.53 69.23 16.60
C VAL A 149 7.30 68.11 17.29
N LEU A 150 8.23 68.43 18.19
CA LEU A 150 8.99 67.43 18.95
C LEU A 150 8.08 66.59 19.86
N ILE A 151 7.09 67.21 20.52
CA ILE A 151 6.09 66.52 21.35
C ILE A 151 5.25 65.58 20.47
N ASN A 152 4.80 66.04 19.30
CA ASN A 152 4.05 65.22 18.35
C ASN A 152 4.88 64.05 17.81
N ILE A 153 6.17 64.26 17.53
CA ILE A 153 7.08 63.19 17.10
C ILE A 153 7.26 62.15 18.21
N ASN A 154 7.47 62.58 19.46
CA ASN A 154 7.62 61.66 20.59
C ASN A 154 6.32 60.85 20.86
N GLN A 155 5.15 61.48 20.71
CA GLN A 155 3.87 60.77 20.81
C GLN A 155 3.68 59.78 19.65
N ALA A 156 4.02 60.17 18.42
CA ALA A 156 3.93 59.29 17.26
C ALA A 156 4.89 58.09 17.39
N ASP A 157 6.10 58.30 17.91
CA ASP A 157 7.08 57.25 18.16
C ASP A 157 6.61 56.26 19.23
N HIS A 158 6.02 56.74 20.33
CA HIS A 158 5.43 55.88 21.35
C HIS A 158 4.29 55.01 20.78
N VAL A 159 3.40 55.60 19.96
CA VAL A 159 2.30 54.87 19.32
C VAL A 159 2.82 53.85 18.29
N ALA A 160 3.86 54.22 17.53
CA ALA A 160 4.49 53.33 16.56
C ALA A 160 5.14 52.13 17.28
N THR A 161 5.88 52.39 18.36
CA THR A 161 6.54 51.36 19.17
C THR A 161 5.53 50.39 19.77
N GLU A 162 4.44 50.89 20.35
CA GLU A 162 3.38 50.05 20.92
C GLU A 162 2.72 49.16 19.85
N ARG A 163 2.43 49.70 18.66
CA ARG A 163 1.89 48.92 17.53
C ARG A 163 2.84 47.81 17.08
N VAL A 164 4.14 48.09 17.01
CA VAL A 164 5.15 47.09 16.63
C VAL A 164 5.24 45.97 17.67
N VAL A 165 5.21 46.30 18.96
CA VAL A 165 5.22 45.30 20.04
C VAL A 165 3.98 44.40 19.97
N VAL A 166 2.79 44.99 19.81
CA VAL A 166 1.52 44.23 19.69
C VAL A 166 1.53 43.33 18.45
N GLN A 167 2.00 43.82 17.29
CA GLN A 167 2.14 42.99 16.09
C GLN A 167 3.11 41.84 16.27
N ARG A 168 4.25 42.08 16.93
CA ARG A 168 5.26 41.05 17.20
C ARG A 168 4.72 39.96 18.13
N GLU A 169 3.96 40.35 19.16
CA GLU A 169 3.28 39.38 20.03
C GLU A 169 2.21 38.57 19.29
N ALA A 170 1.39 39.23 18.46
CA ALA A 170 0.37 38.55 17.67
C ALA A 170 0.99 37.51 16.73
N TYR A 171 2.10 37.87 16.07
CA TYR A 171 2.87 36.96 15.22
C TYR A 171 3.45 35.78 16.03
N ALA A 172 4.05 36.04 17.19
CA ALA A 172 4.57 35.00 18.06
C ALA A 172 3.48 34.02 18.52
N ARG A 173 2.27 34.52 18.85
CA ARG A 173 1.11 33.67 19.19
C ARG A 173 0.66 32.83 18.00
N GLN A 174 0.64 33.39 16.78
CA GLN A 174 0.32 32.62 15.57
C GLN A 174 1.34 31.51 15.32
N GLN A 175 2.63 31.79 15.46
CA GLN A 175 3.68 30.77 15.30
C GLN A 175 3.53 29.62 16.30
N ARG A 176 3.27 29.91 17.58
CA ARG A 176 3.04 28.87 18.59
C ARG A 176 1.85 27.98 18.24
N LYS A 177 0.74 28.58 17.77
CA LYS A 177 -0.43 27.82 17.31
C LYS A 177 -0.11 26.91 16.12
N LEU A 178 0.70 27.38 15.17
CA LEU A 178 1.12 26.58 14.02
C LEU A 178 2.00 25.41 14.45
N GLN A 179 2.96 25.64 15.36
CA GLN A 179 3.81 24.57 15.90
C GLN A 179 2.99 23.51 16.66
N GLU A 180 2.00 23.94 17.44
CA GLU A 180 1.13 23.03 18.18
C GLU A 180 0.23 22.21 17.25
N LEU A 181 -0.32 22.83 16.20
CA LEU A 181 -1.07 22.12 15.16
C LEU A 181 -0.21 21.11 14.40
N GLU A 182 1.04 21.46 14.10
CA GLU A 182 1.99 20.55 13.43
C GLU A 182 2.32 19.35 14.33
N LYS A 183 2.53 19.59 15.64
CA LYS A 183 2.75 18.53 16.62
C LYS A 183 1.55 17.60 16.72
N GLN A 184 0.33 18.15 16.81
CA GLN A 184 -0.90 17.35 16.83
C GLN A 184 -1.09 16.53 15.56
N ARG A 185 -0.71 17.08 14.39
CA ARG A 185 -0.75 16.32 13.12
C ARG A 185 0.22 15.14 13.15
N LYS A 186 1.46 15.35 13.59
CA LYS A 186 2.47 14.28 13.71
C LYS A 186 2.01 13.18 14.67
N GLU A 187 1.50 13.55 15.84
CA GLU A 187 0.96 12.58 16.81
C GLU A 187 -0.26 11.81 16.26
N ALA A 188 -1.12 12.47 15.50
CA ALA A 188 -2.27 11.81 14.87
C ALA A 188 -1.86 10.85 13.74
N GLU A 189 -0.84 11.23 12.96
CA GLU A 189 -0.26 10.39 11.91
C GLU A 189 0.42 9.14 12.49
N GLU A 190 1.25 9.30 13.53
CA GLU A 190 1.91 8.19 14.23
C GLU A 190 0.88 7.20 14.82
N ARG A 191 -0.21 7.70 15.42
CA ARG A 191 -1.30 6.84 15.92
C ARG A 191 -1.99 6.06 14.80
N ARG A 192 -2.16 6.66 13.62
CA ARG A 192 -2.76 5.99 12.46
C ARG A 192 -1.84 4.89 11.94
N GLU A 193 -0.56 5.19 11.78
CA GLU A 193 0.44 4.21 11.35
C GLU A 193 0.52 3.03 12.34
N GLN A 194 0.50 3.30 13.64
CA GLN A 194 0.52 2.26 14.66
C GLN A 194 -0.76 1.41 14.63
N ALA A 195 -1.93 2.04 14.47
CA ALA A 195 -3.20 1.31 14.33
C ALA A 195 -3.24 0.43 13.08
N GLU A 196 -2.76 0.92 11.94
CA GLU A 196 -2.64 0.12 10.71
C GLU A 196 -1.65 -1.04 10.85
N ALA A 197 -0.51 -0.81 11.51
CA ALA A 197 0.46 -1.86 11.78
C ALA A 197 -0.11 -2.95 12.69
N ASP A 198 -0.86 -2.56 13.73
CA ASP A 198 -1.51 -3.51 14.63
C ASP A 198 -2.65 -4.28 13.94
N GLN A 199 -3.43 -3.62 13.08
CA GLN A 199 -4.44 -4.28 12.26
C GLN A 199 -3.80 -5.31 11.33
N LYS A 200 -2.74 -4.95 10.60
CA LYS A 200 -2.00 -5.88 9.73
C LYS A 200 -1.41 -7.06 10.52
N ARG A 201 -0.93 -6.83 11.74
CA ARG A 201 -0.45 -7.91 12.64
C ARG A 201 -1.57 -8.84 13.06
N GLN A 202 -2.77 -8.32 13.35
CA GLN A 202 -3.94 -9.15 13.67
C GLN A 202 -4.38 -9.98 12.47
N GLU A 203 -4.49 -9.36 11.29
CA GLU A 203 -4.83 -10.04 10.04
C GLU A 203 -3.81 -11.16 9.73
N TRP A 204 -2.51 -10.89 9.92
CA TRP A 204 -1.47 -11.88 9.75
C TRP A 204 -1.59 -13.06 10.71
N LYS A 205 -1.93 -12.82 11.98
CA LYS A 205 -2.17 -13.89 12.97
C LYS A 205 -3.36 -14.77 12.57
N VAL A 206 -4.47 -14.16 12.14
CA VAL A 206 -5.65 -14.89 11.65
C VAL A 206 -5.30 -15.73 10.41
N TYR A 207 -4.55 -15.16 9.48
CA TYR A 207 -4.08 -15.86 8.29
C TYR A 207 -3.17 -17.06 8.64
N GLN A 208 -2.24 -16.90 9.57
CA GLN A 208 -1.38 -17.97 10.08
C GLN A 208 -2.20 -19.11 10.72
N GLU A 209 -3.21 -18.79 11.51
CA GLU A 209 -4.09 -19.81 12.09
C GLU A 209 -4.89 -20.55 11.02
N LYS A 210 -5.38 -19.84 10.00
CA LYS A 210 -6.08 -20.46 8.85
C LYS A 210 -5.18 -21.46 8.14
N LEU A 211 -3.94 -21.08 7.82
CA LEU A 211 -2.96 -21.99 7.20
C LEU A 211 -2.70 -23.23 8.06
N LYS A 212 -2.56 -23.07 9.38
CA LYS A 212 -2.38 -24.21 10.31
C LYS A 212 -3.59 -25.14 10.31
N ARG A 213 -4.82 -24.61 10.26
CA ARG A 213 -6.05 -25.42 10.17
C ARG A 213 -6.14 -26.17 8.85
N GLU A 214 -5.82 -25.52 7.73
CA GLU A 214 -5.83 -26.17 6.41
C GLU A 214 -4.78 -27.28 6.31
N ALA A 215 -3.57 -27.07 6.85
CA ALA A 215 -2.54 -28.11 6.91
C ALA A 215 -2.98 -29.32 7.77
N LYS A 216 -3.61 -29.06 8.93
CA LYS A 216 -4.20 -30.12 9.77
C LYS A 216 -5.32 -30.88 9.05
N LEU A 217 -6.17 -30.18 8.30
CA LEU A 217 -7.25 -30.82 7.57
C LEU A 217 -6.73 -31.68 6.41
N LYS A 218 -5.71 -31.21 5.68
CA LYS A 218 -5.04 -31.99 4.63
C LYS A 218 -4.42 -33.27 5.17
N THR A 219 -3.66 -33.17 6.25
CA THR A 219 -3.03 -34.34 6.90
C THR A 219 -4.07 -35.33 7.43
N GLN A 220 -5.16 -34.84 8.03
CA GLN A 220 -6.28 -35.69 8.46
C GLN A 220 -6.95 -36.41 7.28
N HIS A 221 -7.16 -35.72 6.17
CA HIS A 221 -7.79 -36.29 4.99
C HIS A 221 -6.89 -37.33 4.29
N GLU A 222 -5.57 -37.10 4.25
CA GLU A 222 -4.60 -38.07 3.75
C GLU A 222 -4.56 -39.32 4.63
N ALA A 223 -4.58 -39.17 5.95
CA ALA A 223 -4.65 -40.29 6.89
C ALA A 223 -5.94 -41.11 6.70
N LEU A 224 -7.09 -40.46 6.49
CA LEU A 224 -8.35 -41.15 6.18
C LEU A 224 -8.28 -41.91 4.85
N ARG A 225 -7.68 -41.33 3.82
CA ARG A 225 -7.47 -42.00 2.52
C ARG A 225 -6.56 -43.23 2.66
N GLN A 226 -5.48 -43.13 3.42
CA GLN A 226 -4.59 -44.27 3.67
C GLN A 226 -5.30 -45.35 4.49
N ALA A 227 -6.05 -44.98 5.53
CA ALA A 227 -6.83 -45.92 6.32
C ALA A 227 -7.89 -46.64 5.46
N ALA A 228 -8.55 -45.95 4.54
CA ALA A 228 -9.51 -46.55 3.60
C ALA A 228 -8.83 -47.56 2.66
N LYS A 229 -7.66 -47.21 2.07
CA LYS A 229 -6.88 -48.13 1.24
C LYS A 229 -6.41 -49.36 2.01
N ASN A 230 -5.97 -49.19 3.25
CA ASN A 230 -5.54 -50.30 4.10
C ASN A 230 -6.72 -51.23 4.42
N LYS A 231 -7.89 -50.67 4.74
CA LYS A 231 -9.11 -51.47 4.96
C LYS A 231 -9.55 -52.22 3.70
N GLU A 232 -9.47 -51.60 2.53
CA GLU A 232 -9.79 -52.25 1.25
C GLU A 232 -8.81 -53.39 0.95
N SER A 233 -7.50 -53.17 1.16
CA SER A 233 -6.48 -54.21 1.00
C SER A 233 -6.66 -55.37 1.99
N GLN A 234 -7.02 -55.09 3.25
CA GLN A 234 -7.33 -56.12 4.24
C GLN A 234 -8.57 -56.92 3.84
N ALA A 235 -9.66 -56.25 3.46
CA ALA A 235 -10.88 -56.91 3.00
C ALA A 235 -10.65 -57.76 1.73
N ALA A 236 -9.79 -57.32 0.81
CA ALA A 236 -9.39 -58.11 -0.35
C ALA A 236 -8.59 -59.36 0.04
N ALA A 237 -7.65 -59.25 0.98
CA ALA A 237 -6.88 -60.38 1.48
C ALA A 237 -7.76 -61.40 2.22
N GLU A 238 -8.68 -60.93 3.08
CA GLU A 238 -9.67 -61.78 3.76
C GLU A 238 -10.59 -62.49 2.76
N ARG A 239 -11.04 -61.78 1.72
CA ARG A 239 -11.86 -62.37 0.65
C ARG A 239 -11.10 -63.45 -0.10
N GLU A 240 -9.83 -63.23 -0.45
CA GLU A 240 -9.04 -64.24 -1.16
C GLU A 240 -8.75 -65.47 -0.28
N ALA A 241 -8.46 -65.26 1.02
CA ALA A 241 -8.30 -66.34 1.98
C ALA A 241 -9.58 -67.18 2.11
N TRP A 242 -10.74 -66.53 2.19
CA TRP A 242 -12.02 -67.22 2.19
C TRP A 242 -12.27 -67.99 0.88
N LEU A 243 -11.99 -67.38 -0.28
CA LEU A 243 -12.13 -68.03 -1.58
C LEU A 243 -11.23 -69.26 -1.71
N TYR A 244 -10.00 -69.18 -1.21
CA TYR A 244 -9.06 -70.30 -1.19
C TYR A 244 -9.63 -71.50 -0.43
N GLU A 245 -10.20 -71.28 0.76
CA GLU A 245 -10.84 -72.35 1.55
C GLU A 245 -12.07 -72.94 0.83
N GLN A 246 -12.90 -72.11 0.18
CA GLN A 246 -14.04 -72.61 -0.60
C GLN A 246 -13.60 -73.46 -1.79
N ARG A 247 -12.61 -72.99 -2.56
CA ARG A 247 -12.02 -73.72 -3.70
C ARG A 247 -11.49 -75.08 -3.25
N LYS A 248 -10.73 -75.11 -2.17
CA LYS A 248 -10.16 -76.34 -1.59
C LYS A 248 -11.26 -77.31 -1.14
N ARG A 249 -12.30 -76.84 -0.45
CA ARG A 249 -13.41 -77.67 0.03
C ARG A 249 -14.17 -78.36 -1.10
N GLU A 250 -14.45 -77.63 -2.17
CA GLU A 250 -15.25 -78.12 -3.30
C GLU A 250 -14.40 -78.71 -4.45
N ASN A 251 -13.06 -78.76 -4.28
CA ASN A 251 -12.07 -79.22 -5.27
C ASN A 251 -12.08 -78.45 -6.61
N PHE A 252 -12.20 -77.12 -6.53
CA PHE A 252 -11.99 -76.18 -7.64
C PHE A 252 -10.62 -75.52 -7.54
N THR A 253 -10.05 -75.12 -8.67
CA THR A 253 -8.75 -74.42 -8.75
C THR A 253 -8.90 -72.92 -9.02
N GLY A 254 -10.04 -72.48 -9.57
CA GLY A 254 -10.36 -71.07 -9.81
C GLY A 254 -11.77 -70.67 -9.38
N GLY A 255 -12.16 -69.43 -9.70
CA GLY A 255 -13.52 -68.94 -9.52
C GLY A 255 -13.96 -68.71 -8.05
N CYS A 256 -15.26 -68.59 -7.86
CA CYS A 256 -15.92 -68.44 -6.56
C CYS A 256 -17.29 -69.14 -6.53
N PRO A 257 -17.79 -69.51 -5.34
CA PRO A 257 -19.19 -69.94 -5.22
C PRO A 257 -20.15 -68.77 -5.53
N PRO A 258 -21.39 -69.07 -5.93
CA PRO A 258 -22.43 -68.05 -6.03
C PRO A 258 -22.71 -67.41 -4.66
N ASP A 259 -23.38 -66.26 -4.67
CA ASP A 259 -23.83 -65.56 -3.49
C ASP A 259 -25.21 -66.06 -3.08
N ASP A 260 -25.25 -66.85 -2.00
CA ASP A 260 -26.45 -67.47 -1.45
C ASP A 260 -27.38 -66.46 -0.75
N ARG A 261 -27.00 -65.18 -0.67
CA ARG A 261 -27.86 -64.10 -0.17
C ARG A 261 -29.02 -63.77 -1.10
N PHE A 262 -28.95 -64.20 -2.36
CA PHE A 262 -29.99 -63.99 -3.36
C PHE A 262 -30.74 -65.30 -3.61
N ASP A 263 -32.05 -65.20 -3.84
CA ASP A 263 -32.88 -66.32 -4.28
C ASP A 263 -33.46 -66.03 -5.69
N PRO A 264 -33.01 -66.73 -6.75
CA PRO A 264 -31.98 -67.77 -6.76
C PRO A 264 -30.55 -67.21 -6.58
N PRO A 265 -29.58 -68.04 -6.12
CA PRO A 265 -28.18 -67.64 -5.95
C PRO A 265 -27.58 -67.02 -7.22
N ARG A 266 -26.80 -65.95 -7.06
CA ARG A 266 -26.22 -65.18 -8.19
C ARG A 266 -24.72 -65.07 -8.07
N CYS A 267 -24.02 -64.96 -9.19
CA CYS A 267 -22.58 -64.74 -9.14
C CYS A 267 -22.22 -63.37 -8.56
N ARG A 268 -21.10 -63.34 -7.81
CA ARG A 268 -20.59 -62.12 -7.18
C ARG A 268 -20.04 -61.13 -8.22
N PRO A 269 -20.03 -59.82 -7.93
CA PRO A 269 -19.38 -58.83 -8.77
C PRO A 269 -17.92 -59.23 -9.07
N GLY A 270 -17.54 -59.17 -10.34
CA GLY A 270 -16.24 -59.62 -10.87
C GLY A 270 -16.19 -61.07 -11.38
N TYR A 271 -17.20 -61.90 -11.10
CA TYR A 271 -17.27 -63.32 -11.51
C TYR A 271 -18.49 -63.60 -12.38
N LEU A 272 -18.57 -63.01 -13.57
CA LEU A 272 -19.80 -63.01 -14.37
C LEU A 272 -20.09 -64.32 -15.10
N ILE A 273 -19.10 -65.20 -15.23
CA ILE A 273 -19.21 -66.45 -15.96
C ILE A 273 -19.77 -67.53 -15.05
N LYS A 274 -20.83 -68.20 -15.48
CA LYS A 274 -21.55 -69.19 -14.69
C LYS A 274 -21.21 -70.60 -15.18
N VAL A 275 -21.11 -71.55 -14.25
CA VAL A 275 -21.04 -72.99 -14.57
C VAL A 275 -22.07 -73.78 -13.77
N THR A 276 -22.49 -74.93 -14.32
CA THR A 276 -23.46 -75.85 -13.71
C THR A 276 -22.98 -77.27 -13.88
N LEU A 277 -23.32 -78.14 -12.93
CA LEU A 277 -23.03 -79.58 -13.01
C LEU A 277 -24.24 -80.40 -13.48
N ASN A 278 -25.40 -79.75 -13.65
CA ASN A 278 -26.66 -80.45 -13.93
C ASN A 278 -26.83 -80.80 -15.41
N LYS A 279 -26.05 -80.17 -16.31
CA LYS A 279 -26.06 -80.45 -17.76
C LYS A 279 -24.68 -80.95 -18.18
N LYS A 280 -24.54 -82.28 -18.30
CA LYS A 280 -23.32 -82.94 -18.78
C LYS A 280 -23.36 -83.07 -20.29
N GLU A 281 -22.26 -82.76 -20.97
CA GLU A 281 -22.12 -82.87 -22.43
C GLU A 281 -20.77 -83.48 -22.79
N ASP A 282 -20.76 -84.49 -23.66
CA ASP A 282 -19.55 -85.05 -24.31
C ASP A 282 -18.36 -85.31 -23.38
N GLY A 283 -18.60 -85.94 -22.23
CA GLY A 283 -17.53 -86.26 -21.26
C GLY A 283 -17.09 -85.09 -20.37
N TYR A 284 -17.78 -83.96 -20.41
CA TYR A 284 -17.62 -82.85 -19.47
C TYR A 284 -18.70 -82.89 -18.38
N ASP A 285 -18.33 -82.50 -17.17
CA ASP A 285 -19.21 -82.52 -15.99
C ASP A 285 -20.23 -81.38 -16.00
N GLY A 286 -20.05 -80.38 -16.85
CA GLY A 286 -20.88 -79.18 -16.86
C GLY A 286 -20.67 -78.25 -18.05
N ILE A 287 -21.54 -77.23 -18.14
CA ILE A 287 -21.47 -76.20 -19.18
C ILE A 287 -21.05 -74.83 -18.63
N ILE A 288 -20.40 -74.03 -19.48
CA ILE A 288 -20.00 -72.64 -19.23
C ILE A 288 -20.94 -71.70 -19.99
N TRP A 289 -21.61 -70.78 -19.30
CA TRP A 289 -22.41 -69.74 -19.95
C TRP A 289 -22.09 -68.33 -19.46
N LYS A 290 -22.19 -67.40 -20.41
CA LYS A 290 -22.01 -65.97 -20.24
C LYS A 290 -23.37 -65.32 -19.93
N PRO A 291 -23.40 -64.11 -19.36
CA PRO A 291 -24.63 -63.34 -19.20
C PRO A 291 -25.38 -63.06 -20.52
N SER A 292 -24.70 -63.14 -21.68
CA SER A 292 -25.33 -63.00 -23.00
C SER A 292 -26.17 -64.22 -23.41
N ASP A 293 -25.95 -65.39 -22.81
CA ASP A 293 -26.62 -66.63 -23.18
C ASP A 293 -27.96 -66.78 -22.44
N LYS A 294 -28.96 -65.98 -22.85
CA LYS A 294 -30.27 -65.89 -22.19
C LYS A 294 -31.02 -67.22 -22.02
N GLU A 295 -30.73 -68.20 -22.88
CA GLU A 295 -31.28 -69.56 -22.82
C GLU A 295 -30.97 -70.28 -21.50
N TYR A 296 -29.90 -69.88 -20.80
CA TYR A 296 -29.41 -70.50 -19.57
C TYR A 296 -29.60 -69.60 -18.33
N ASP A 297 -30.31 -68.48 -18.43
CA ASP A 297 -30.51 -67.56 -17.30
C ASP A 297 -31.35 -68.17 -16.17
N SER A 298 -32.19 -69.16 -16.47
CA SER A 298 -32.98 -69.90 -15.48
C SER A 298 -32.18 -70.97 -14.72
N ILE A 299 -30.92 -71.22 -15.11
CA ILE A 299 -30.06 -72.21 -14.45
C ILE A 299 -29.38 -71.57 -13.24
N VAL A 300 -29.55 -72.20 -12.07
CA VAL A 300 -28.82 -71.82 -10.86
C VAL A 300 -27.33 -72.18 -11.03
N PRO A 301 -26.41 -71.19 -10.93
CA PRO A 301 -24.99 -71.45 -11.04
C PRO A 301 -24.50 -72.30 -9.87
N LYS A 302 -23.69 -73.32 -10.15
CA LYS A 302 -22.98 -74.09 -9.12
C LYS A 302 -21.68 -73.39 -8.72
N TRP A 303 -21.01 -72.76 -9.68
CA TRP A 303 -19.77 -72.01 -9.47
C TRP A 303 -19.69 -70.86 -10.48
N CYS A 304 -18.86 -69.87 -10.17
CA CYS A 304 -18.73 -68.64 -10.94
C CYS A 304 -17.27 -68.32 -11.23
N TYR A 305 -16.96 -67.77 -12.41
CA TYR A 305 -15.61 -67.45 -12.88
C TYR A 305 -15.55 -66.02 -13.41
N SER A 306 -14.37 -65.42 -13.40
CA SER A 306 -14.14 -64.07 -13.94
C SER A 306 -14.18 -64.04 -15.47
N SER A 307 -13.74 -65.14 -16.11
CA SER A 307 -13.66 -65.26 -17.56
C SER A 307 -13.96 -66.69 -18.03
N VAL A 308 -14.30 -66.83 -19.31
CA VAL A 308 -14.57 -68.15 -19.91
C VAL A 308 -13.29 -68.97 -19.98
N GLN A 309 -12.15 -68.32 -20.21
CA GLN A 309 -10.84 -68.95 -20.23
C GLN A 309 -10.49 -69.55 -18.86
N GLU A 310 -10.76 -68.82 -17.77
CA GLU A 310 -10.57 -69.33 -16.41
C GLU A 310 -11.43 -70.58 -16.16
N ALA A 311 -12.72 -70.53 -16.52
CA ALA A 311 -13.63 -71.66 -16.37
C ALA A 311 -13.24 -72.88 -17.23
N ALA A 312 -12.78 -72.66 -18.46
CA ALA A 312 -12.35 -73.73 -19.37
C ALA A 312 -11.02 -74.37 -18.96
N ASN A 313 -10.14 -73.61 -18.29
CA ASN A 313 -8.85 -74.08 -17.80
C ASN A 313 -8.92 -74.67 -16.39
N GLU A 314 -10.12 -74.88 -15.83
CA GLU A 314 -10.30 -75.51 -14.53
C GLU A 314 -9.63 -76.91 -14.50
N ARG A 315 -8.70 -77.11 -13.56
CA ARG A 315 -7.94 -78.36 -13.40
C ARG A 315 -8.37 -79.19 -12.19
N GLY A 316 -9.39 -78.74 -11.48
CA GLY A 316 -9.96 -79.42 -10.33
C GLY A 316 -10.70 -80.71 -10.71
N ARG A 317 -11.64 -81.12 -9.85
CA ARG A 317 -12.38 -82.37 -10.05
C ARG A 317 -13.28 -82.35 -11.28
N TYR A 318 -13.80 -81.18 -11.66
CA TYR A 318 -14.83 -81.02 -12.66
C TYR A 318 -14.28 -80.38 -13.93
N ARG A 319 -14.73 -80.84 -15.09
CA ARG A 319 -14.40 -80.25 -16.40
C ARG A 319 -15.61 -79.55 -17.00
N PHE A 320 -15.41 -78.32 -17.48
CA PHE A 320 -16.47 -77.51 -18.08
C PHE A 320 -16.16 -77.16 -19.53
N ARG A 321 -17.20 -77.02 -20.36
CA ARG A 321 -17.06 -76.50 -21.73
C ARG A 321 -18.21 -75.58 -22.12
N ARG A 322 -17.99 -74.76 -23.15
CA ARG A 322 -19.08 -74.01 -23.80
C ARG A 322 -20.05 -75.01 -24.46
N PRO A 323 -21.36 -74.74 -24.45
CA PRO A 323 -22.33 -75.48 -25.25
C PRO A 323 -21.98 -75.41 -26.74
N MET A 324 -22.19 -76.50 -27.46
CA MET A 324 -22.01 -76.54 -28.91
C MET A 324 -23.25 -76.02 -29.64
N ASN A 325 -23.07 -75.49 -30.84
CA ASN A 325 -24.17 -75.26 -31.76
C ASN A 325 -24.53 -76.55 -32.52
N SER A 326 -25.58 -76.51 -33.34
CA SER A 326 -26.01 -77.63 -34.20
C SER A 326 -24.96 -78.08 -35.23
N GLN A 327 -23.87 -77.33 -35.41
CA GLN A 327 -22.74 -77.64 -36.28
C GLN A 327 -21.53 -78.22 -35.51
N GLY A 328 -21.68 -78.53 -34.22
CA GLY A 328 -20.62 -79.09 -33.39
C GLY A 328 -19.49 -78.11 -33.05
N LYS A 329 -19.69 -76.79 -33.23
CA LYS A 329 -18.73 -75.74 -32.88
C LYS A 329 -19.10 -75.06 -31.56
N PRO A 330 -18.11 -74.63 -30.74
CA PRO A 330 -18.40 -73.88 -29.51
C PRO A 330 -19.17 -72.60 -29.84
N ARG A 331 -20.26 -72.32 -29.11
CA ARG A 331 -20.99 -71.06 -29.29
C ARG A 331 -20.08 -69.87 -28.90
N PRO A 332 -20.05 -68.80 -29.73
CA PRO A 332 -19.18 -67.64 -29.52
C PRO A 332 -19.34 -66.96 -28.15
#